data_AF-A0A0H3CJ03-F1
#
_entry.id   AF-A0A0H3CJ03-F1
#
_cell.length_a   1.000
_cell.length_b   1.000
_cell.length_c   1.000
_cell.angle_alpha   90.00
_cell.angle_beta   90.00
_cell.angle_gamma   90.00
#
_symmetry.space_group_name_H-M   'P 1'
#
loop_
_entity.id
_entity.type
_entity.pdbx_description
1 polymer ?
#
loop_
_entity_poly.entity_id
_entity_poly.type
_entity_poly.pdbx_seq_one_letter_code
_entity_poly.pdbx_strand_id
1 'polypeptide(L)'
;MIFEMFLHKIEHFTNARAEIESFGKYIYIQDEPDLFPVCFKKENGKHAELSRWQNCFPKATLQRALNKLDLSDGEKYAFEVLLSRLGYLFQIDNRQRIDKDIFILFYVYQLVSLKNNKKDYSIKAKNYFLKFLCFEMGMDDDSYKLLCITNDGLCINTTQHGAVSVLSLLEKFYAQFENKKNLEDIKSIKHYQSSVLNFLFTHDDSNYHLFFNDANCYLSDPENFINTYIKSKKTIYKALEQCFDKYQSTKNLLISNFILMNYSYYIVRGNLADLKTLKKYISSEVFGKIISAILYRGFFVDEEKVLKVVGDEYKSGLESEDRKLFNLIYSI
;
A
#
# COMPACT_ATOMS: atom_id res chain seq x y z
N MET A 1 -3.48 16.58 4.27
CA MET A 1 -4.00 15.62 5.27
C MET A 1 -3.66 14.16 4.97
N ILE A 2 -4.37 13.43 4.09
CA ILE A 2 -4.14 11.97 3.95
C ILE A 2 -2.72 11.63 3.49
N PHE A 3 -2.16 12.38 2.54
CA PHE A 3 -0.76 12.18 2.15
C PHE A 3 0.22 12.49 3.29
N GLU A 4 -0.06 13.48 4.13
CA GLU A 4 0.78 13.78 5.30
C GLU A 4 0.70 12.63 6.31
N MET A 5 -0.47 12.04 6.52
CA MET A 5 -0.61 10.82 7.35
C MET A 5 0.16 9.63 6.76
N PHE A 6 0.19 9.49 5.43
CA PHE A 6 1.02 8.49 4.76
C PHE A 6 2.51 8.72 5.00
N LEU A 7 2.98 9.97 4.84
CA LEU A 7 4.36 10.34 5.15
C LEU A 7 4.69 10.15 6.63
N HIS A 8 3.76 10.45 7.53
CA HIS A 8 3.90 10.23 8.97
C HIS A 8 4.04 8.75 9.31
N LYS A 9 3.25 7.88 8.66
CA LYS A 9 3.42 6.43 8.78
C LYS A 9 4.78 5.96 8.27
N ILE A 10 5.28 6.51 7.15
CA ILE A 10 6.64 6.20 6.66
C ILE A 10 7.71 6.69 7.65
N GLU A 11 7.54 7.87 8.22
CA GLU A 11 8.47 8.39 9.22
C GLU A 11 8.55 7.45 10.42
N HIS A 12 7.41 7.04 10.98
CA HIS A 12 7.39 6.07 12.07
C HIS A 12 7.99 4.73 11.67
N PHE A 13 7.66 4.22 10.48
CA PHE A 13 8.26 2.99 9.98
C PHE A 13 9.80 3.07 9.89
N THR A 14 10.33 4.20 9.45
CA THR A 14 11.79 4.42 9.31
C THR A 14 12.47 4.90 10.59
N ASN A 15 11.72 5.39 11.57
CA ASN A 15 12.19 5.93 12.84
C ASN A 15 11.17 5.69 13.96
N ALA A 16 11.40 4.69 14.81
CA ALA A 16 10.51 4.32 15.92
C ALA A 16 10.28 5.42 16.96
N ARG A 17 11.18 6.41 17.00
CA ARG A 17 11.16 7.49 17.98
C ARG A 17 10.59 8.78 17.39
N ALA A 18 10.01 8.72 16.20
CA ALA A 18 9.31 9.85 15.61
C ALA A 18 8.20 10.32 16.55
N GLU A 19 8.01 11.63 16.62
CA GLU A 19 6.91 12.21 17.40
C GLU A 19 5.57 11.79 16.79
N ILE A 20 4.56 11.59 17.63
CA ILE A 20 3.20 11.30 17.17
C ILE A 20 2.51 12.63 16.87
N GLU A 21 2.08 12.82 15.63
CA GLU A 21 1.42 14.05 15.18
C GLU A 21 -0.11 13.92 15.18
N SER A 22 -0.79 15.05 15.05
CA SER A 22 -2.24 15.13 14.85
C SER A 22 -2.57 15.81 13.53
N PHE A 23 -3.59 15.32 12.84
CA PHE A 23 -4.03 15.81 11.54
C PHE A 23 -5.45 16.37 11.65
N GLY A 24 -5.55 17.56 12.26
CA GLY A 24 -6.83 18.21 12.52
C GLY A 24 -7.69 17.43 13.52
N LYS A 25 -8.85 16.93 13.07
CA LYS A 25 -9.75 16.11 13.92
C LYS A 25 -9.30 14.65 14.05
N TYR A 26 -8.31 14.23 13.26
CA TYR A 26 -7.78 12.88 13.24
C TYR A 26 -6.49 12.81 14.03
N ILE A 27 -6.44 11.90 14.99
CA ILE A 27 -5.33 11.80 15.94
C ILE A 27 -4.94 10.33 16.13
N TYR A 28 -3.72 10.13 16.56
CA TYR A 28 -3.21 8.83 16.99
C TYR A 28 -3.39 8.68 18.49
N ILE A 29 -3.98 7.57 18.92
CA ILE A 29 -4.16 7.25 20.35
C ILE A 29 -3.49 5.92 20.59
N GLN A 30 -2.68 5.86 21.64
CA GLN A 30 -2.06 4.62 22.05
C GLN A 30 -3.12 3.65 22.58
N ASP A 31 -3.32 2.52 21.88
CA ASP A 31 -4.22 1.44 22.30
C ASP A 31 -3.47 0.37 23.10
N GLU A 32 -2.28 0.01 22.62
CA GLU A 32 -1.29 -0.82 23.30
C GLU A 32 0.08 -0.13 23.25
N PRO A 33 1.07 -0.54 24.08
CA PRO A 33 2.45 -0.05 23.94
C PRO A 33 2.90 -0.12 22.47
N ASP A 34 3.34 1.02 21.92
CA ASP A 34 3.77 1.16 20.54
C ASP A 34 2.73 0.87 19.43
N LEU A 35 1.44 0.74 19.76
CA LEU A 35 0.32 0.63 18.80
C LEU A 35 -0.54 1.88 18.82
N PHE A 36 -0.63 2.56 17.67
CA PHE A 36 -1.34 3.81 17.49
C PHE A 36 -2.35 3.72 16.33
N PRO A 37 -3.60 3.32 16.59
CA PRO A 37 -4.70 3.46 15.64
C PRO A 37 -5.03 4.92 15.35
N VAL A 38 -5.56 5.17 14.14
CA VAL A 38 -6.14 6.46 13.78
C VAL A 38 -7.54 6.57 14.38
N CYS A 39 -7.72 7.57 15.22
CA CYS A 39 -8.98 7.95 15.82
C CYS A 39 -9.45 9.31 15.31
N PHE A 40 -10.74 9.59 15.43
CA PHE A 40 -11.27 10.95 15.34
C PHE A 40 -11.80 11.40 16.69
N LYS A 41 -11.70 12.71 16.96
CA LYS A 41 -12.28 13.34 18.15
C LYS A 41 -13.76 13.64 17.95
N LYS A 42 -14.61 13.04 18.79
CA LYS A 42 -16.06 13.25 18.80
C LYS A 42 -16.42 14.59 19.44
N GLU A 43 -17.63 15.07 19.16
CA GLU A 43 -18.16 16.29 19.78
C GLU A 43 -18.22 16.21 21.31
N ASN A 44 -18.49 15.02 21.86
CA ASN A 44 -18.56 14.80 23.31
C ASN A 44 -17.17 14.66 23.98
N GLY A 45 -16.08 14.94 23.27
CA GLY A 45 -14.70 14.85 23.75
C GLY A 45 -14.12 13.44 23.82
N LYS A 46 -14.92 12.39 23.55
CA LYS A 46 -14.40 11.02 23.41
C LYS A 46 -13.76 10.82 22.04
N HIS A 47 -13.04 9.72 21.89
CA HIS A 47 -12.45 9.32 20.61
C HIS A 47 -13.15 8.09 20.05
N ALA A 48 -13.10 7.95 18.72
CA ALA A 48 -13.45 6.69 18.07
C ALA A 48 -12.42 6.32 17.02
N GLU A 49 -12.02 5.06 17.07
CA GLU A 49 -11.15 4.44 16.09
C GLU A 49 -11.86 4.32 14.73
N LEU A 50 -11.19 4.75 13.66
CA LEU A 50 -11.76 4.75 12.31
C LEU A 50 -11.83 3.34 11.69
N SER A 51 -10.97 2.42 12.16
CA SER A 51 -11.02 1.02 11.72
C SER A 51 -12.30 0.31 12.21
N ARG A 52 -12.85 0.77 13.34
CA ARG A 52 -14.08 0.29 13.98
C ARG A 52 -15.21 1.32 13.86
N TRP A 53 -15.28 2.00 12.72
CA TRP A 53 -16.23 3.09 12.47
C TRP A 53 -17.70 2.69 12.71
N GLN A 54 -18.04 1.42 12.53
CA GLN A 54 -19.39 0.87 12.77
C GLN A 54 -19.87 1.09 14.21
N ASN A 55 -18.95 1.12 15.18
CA ASN A 55 -19.26 1.35 16.60
C ASN A 55 -19.82 2.76 16.86
N CYS A 56 -19.75 3.66 15.88
CA CYS A 56 -20.38 4.97 15.94
C CYS A 56 -21.88 4.94 15.58
N PHE A 57 -22.42 3.79 15.19
CA PHE A 57 -23.80 3.62 14.75
C PHE A 57 -24.52 2.55 15.58
N PRO A 58 -25.80 2.76 15.94
CA PRO A 58 -26.62 1.67 16.45
C PRO A 58 -26.75 0.56 15.39
N LYS A 59 -26.51 -0.70 15.77
CA LYS A 59 -26.50 -1.87 14.85
C LYS A 59 -27.69 -1.93 13.89
N ALA A 60 -28.91 -1.74 14.40
CA ALA A 60 -30.13 -1.75 13.58
C ALA A 60 -30.23 -0.58 12.58
N THR A 61 -29.57 0.55 12.86
CA THR A 61 -29.55 1.69 11.94
C THR A 61 -28.48 1.48 10.86
N LEU A 62 -27.30 0.97 11.25
CA LEU A 62 -26.26 0.58 10.31
C LEU A 62 -26.79 -0.43 9.28
N GLN A 63 -27.42 -1.52 9.74
CA GLN A 63 -27.97 -2.55 8.85
C GLN A 63 -29.02 -1.98 7.89
N ARG A 64 -29.90 -1.09 8.37
CA ARG A 64 -30.90 -0.44 7.52
C ARG A 64 -30.27 0.45 6.45
N ALA A 65 -29.17 1.14 6.76
CA ALA A 65 -28.45 1.95 5.80
C ALA A 65 -27.75 1.08 4.74
N LEU A 66 -27.08 0.00 5.14
CA LEU A 66 -26.47 -0.96 4.22
C LEU A 66 -27.49 -1.63 3.30
N ASN A 67 -28.67 -1.98 3.82
CA ASN A 67 -29.75 -2.58 3.02
C ASN A 67 -30.32 -1.63 1.94
N LYS A 68 -30.05 -0.33 2.00
CA LYS A 68 -30.45 0.63 0.96
C LYS A 68 -29.44 0.79 -0.16
N LEU A 69 -28.30 0.09 -0.12
CA LEU A 69 -27.25 0.24 -1.13
C LEU A 69 -27.49 -0.53 -2.43
N ASP A 70 -28.60 -1.26 -2.56
CA ASP A 70 -28.89 -2.12 -3.73
C ASP A 70 -27.73 -3.09 -4.04
N LEU A 71 -27.13 -3.63 -2.98
CA LEU A 71 -26.02 -4.59 -3.02
C LEU A 71 -26.51 -5.96 -2.50
N SER A 72 -25.88 -7.05 -2.95
CA SER A 72 -26.01 -8.37 -2.31
C SER A 72 -25.32 -8.39 -0.93
N ASP A 73 -25.57 -9.41 -0.12
CA ASP A 73 -24.99 -9.47 1.24
C ASP A 73 -23.46 -9.58 1.21
N GLY A 74 -22.88 -10.31 0.25
CA GLY A 74 -21.43 -10.37 0.05
C GLY A 74 -20.85 -9.02 -0.39
N GLU A 75 -21.54 -8.30 -1.27
CA GLU A 75 -21.13 -6.96 -1.73
C GLU A 75 -21.22 -5.92 -0.60
N LYS A 76 -22.25 -5.97 0.24
CA LYS A 76 -22.38 -5.12 1.45
C LYS A 76 -21.24 -5.40 2.43
N TYR A 77 -20.94 -6.67 2.65
CA TYR A 77 -19.85 -7.08 3.54
C TYR A 77 -18.49 -6.59 3.01
N ALA A 78 -18.22 -6.75 1.71
CA ALA A 78 -17.00 -6.23 1.08
C ALA A 78 -16.89 -4.70 1.20
N PHE A 79 -18.00 -3.97 1.00
CA PHE A 79 -18.05 -2.52 1.23
C PHE A 79 -17.73 -2.15 2.68
N GLU A 80 -18.37 -2.81 3.65
CA GLU A 80 -18.15 -2.56 5.08
C GLU A 80 -16.70 -2.84 5.51
N VAL A 81 -16.16 -3.99 5.10
CA VAL A 81 -14.77 -4.39 5.40
C VAL A 81 -13.79 -3.42 4.77
N LEU A 82 -13.98 -3.04 3.50
CA LEU A 82 -13.14 -2.04 2.83
C LEU A 82 -13.05 -0.76 3.67
N LEU A 83 -14.19 -0.21 4.11
CA LEU A 83 -14.23 1.01 4.91
C LEU A 83 -13.49 0.87 6.24
N SER A 84 -13.55 -0.30 6.89
CA SER A 84 -12.72 -0.60 8.06
C SER A 84 -11.23 -0.65 7.73
N ARG A 85 -10.85 -1.22 6.58
CA ARG A 85 -9.45 -1.28 6.14
C ARG A 85 -8.86 0.09 5.83
N LEU A 86 -9.65 1.06 5.39
CA LEU A 86 -9.20 2.46 5.27
C LEU A 86 -8.75 3.06 6.62
N GLY A 87 -9.37 2.64 7.73
CA GLY A 87 -8.94 3.04 9.08
C GLY A 87 -7.62 2.41 9.51
N TYR A 88 -7.37 1.17 9.09
CA TYR A 88 -6.10 0.47 9.37
C TYR A 88 -4.93 0.96 8.52
N LEU A 89 -5.19 1.51 7.34
CA LEU A 89 -4.16 1.86 6.35
C LEU A 89 -3.04 2.74 6.93
N PHE A 90 -3.41 3.71 7.76
CA PHE A 90 -2.47 4.66 8.38
C PHE A 90 -2.22 4.39 9.88
N GLN A 91 -2.63 3.23 10.41
CA GLN A 91 -2.23 2.80 11.74
C GLN A 91 -0.70 2.69 11.80
N ILE A 92 -0.13 3.13 12.92
CA ILE A 92 1.28 2.95 13.26
C ILE A 92 1.36 1.81 14.27
N ASP A 93 2.09 0.76 13.93
CA ASP A 93 2.38 -0.36 14.82
C ASP A 93 3.90 -0.51 14.91
N ASN A 94 4.48 0.11 15.93
CA ASN A 94 5.92 0.07 16.17
C ASN A 94 6.36 -1.22 16.89
N ARG A 95 5.42 -2.08 17.32
CA ARG A 95 5.72 -3.37 17.98
C ARG A 95 6.33 -4.38 17.00
N GLN A 96 5.91 -4.34 15.73
CA GLN A 96 6.32 -5.30 14.70
C GLN A 96 6.46 -4.59 13.35
N ARG A 97 7.70 -4.28 12.95
CA ARG A 97 8.02 -3.61 11.66
C ARG A 97 8.23 -4.60 10.52
N ILE A 98 7.22 -5.41 10.24
CA ILE A 98 7.35 -6.61 9.40
C ILE A 98 7.37 -6.31 7.89
N ASP A 99 7.79 -7.29 7.08
CA ASP A 99 7.77 -7.23 5.61
C ASP A 99 6.42 -6.77 5.05
N LYS A 100 5.33 -7.13 5.74
CA LYS A 100 3.96 -6.68 5.45
C LYS A 100 3.82 -5.15 5.37
N ASP A 101 4.44 -4.38 6.26
CA ASP A 101 4.34 -2.92 6.21
C ASP A 101 5.07 -2.34 5.00
N ILE A 102 6.19 -2.94 4.60
CA ILE A 102 6.88 -2.57 3.34
C ILE A 102 5.94 -2.78 2.16
N PHE A 103 5.23 -3.91 2.11
CA PHE A 103 4.24 -4.19 1.07
C PHE A 103 3.11 -3.18 1.07
N ILE A 104 2.51 -2.88 2.23
CA ILE A 104 1.43 -1.89 2.34
C ILE A 104 1.91 -0.51 1.87
N LEU A 105 3.07 -0.05 2.36
CA LEU A 105 3.65 1.23 1.98
C LEU A 105 3.92 1.29 0.47
N PHE A 106 4.49 0.21 -0.08
CA PHE A 106 4.75 0.09 -1.51
C PHE A 106 3.44 0.16 -2.32
N TYR A 107 2.43 -0.65 -1.98
CA TYR A 107 1.18 -0.67 -2.75
C TYR A 107 0.43 0.65 -2.68
N VAL A 108 0.39 1.32 -1.53
CA VAL A 108 -0.16 2.68 -1.43
C VAL A 108 0.60 3.63 -2.34
N TYR A 109 1.93 3.60 -2.29
CA TYR A 109 2.75 4.49 -3.12
C TYR A 109 2.56 4.23 -4.62
N GLN A 110 2.50 2.96 -5.04
CA GLN A 110 2.24 2.60 -6.43
C GLN A 110 0.85 3.03 -6.90
N LEU A 111 -0.19 2.81 -6.09
CA LEU A 111 -1.56 3.21 -6.42
C LEU A 111 -1.66 4.71 -6.64
N VAL A 112 -1.10 5.49 -5.71
CA VAL A 112 -1.14 6.94 -5.75
C VAL A 112 -0.31 7.48 -6.93
N SER A 113 0.85 6.92 -7.20
CA SER A 113 1.71 7.34 -8.32
C SER A 113 1.09 7.02 -9.68
N LEU A 114 0.32 5.92 -9.79
CA LEU A 114 -0.32 5.49 -11.04
C LEU A 114 -1.74 6.05 -11.24
N LYS A 115 -2.37 6.66 -10.23
CA LYS A 115 -3.80 7.00 -10.28
C LYS A 115 -4.16 7.92 -11.45
N ASN A 116 -3.24 8.80 -11.82
CA ASN A 116 -3.39 9.76 -12.93
C ASN A 116 -3.08 9.15 -14.31
N ASN A 117 -2.46 7.98 -14.39
CA ASN A 117 -2.15 7.31 -15.65
C ASN A 117 -3.32 6.43 -16.11
N LYS A 118 -3.89 6.78 -17.27
CA LYS A 118 -5.05 6.11 -17.90
C LYS A 118 -4.69 5.04 -18.94
N LYS A 119 -3.41 4.74 -19.16
CA LYS A 119 -2.98 3.68 -20.09
C LYS A 119 -3.41 2.31 -19.56
N ASP A 120 -3.73 1.37 -20.45
CA ASP A 120 -4.24 0.03 -20.09
C ASP A 120 -3.32 -0.72 -19.11
N TYR A 121 -2.00 -0.61 -19.29
CA TYR A 121 -1.05 -1.24 -18.37
C TYR A 121 -1.16 -0.69 -16.95
N SER A 122 -1.40 0.63 -16.81
CA SER A 122 -1.58 1.31 -15.53
C SER A 122 -2.84 0.79 -14.84
N ILE A 123 -3.96 0.64 -15.56
CA ILE A 123 -5.20 0.08 -14.99
C ILE A 123 -4.97 -1.34 -14.48
N LYS A 124 -4.27 -2.19 -15.25
CA LYS A 124 -3.92 -3.55 -14.83
C LYS A 124 -3.04 -3.53 -13.57
N ALA A 125 -2.04 -2.67 -13.53
CA ALA A 125 -1.16 -2.51 -12.37
C ALA A 125 -1.91 -2.00 -11.13
N LYS A 126 -2.78 -0.99 -11.28
CA LYS A 126 -3.62 -0.47 -10.20
C LYS A 126 -4.52 -1.55 -9.59
N ASN A 127 -5.27 -2.28 -10.42
CA ASN A 127 -6.10 -3.39 -9.94
C ASN A 127 -5.28 -4.46 -9.22
N TYR A 128 -4.07 -4.71 -9.71
CA TYR A 128 -3.17 -5.66 -9.09
C TYR A 128 -2.71 -5.20 -7.71
N PHE A 129 -2.19 -3.97 -7.59
CA PHE A 129 -1.76 -3.43 -6.30
C PHE A 129 -2.91 -3.26 -5.32
N LEU A 130 -4.12 -2.93 -5.79
CA LEU A 130 -5.32 -2.93 -4.96
C LEU A 130 -5.57 -4.31 -4.33
N LYS A 131 -5.57 -5.37 -5.14
CA LYS A 131 -5.83 -6.73 -4.64
C LYS A 131 -4.84 -7.12 -3.54
N PHE A 132 -3.54 -6.88 -3.76
CA PHE A 132 -2.54 -7.22 -2.77
C PHE A 132 -2.58 -6.30 -1.55
N LEU A 133 -2.88 -5.00 -1.72
CA LEU A 133 -3.12 -4.12 -0.58
C LEU A 133 -4.28 -4.63 0.29
N CYS A 134 -5.40 -5.05 -0.31
CA CYS A 134 -6.51 -5.63 0.43
C CYS A 134 -6.13 -6.93 1.14
N PHE A 135 -5.36 -7.80 0.49
CA PHE A 135 -4.84 -9.02 1.09
C PHE A 135 -3.97 -8.71 2.32
N GLU A 136 -2.98 -7.80 2.20
CA GLU A 136 -2.14 -7.40 3.33
C GLU A 136 -2.98 -6.77 4.45
N MET A 137 -4.00 -5.99 4.12
CA MET A 137 -4.91 -5.44 5.12
C MET A 137 -5.85 -6.48 5.78
N GLY A 138 -5.73 -7.77 5.42
CA GLY A 138 -6.51 -8.86 6.02
C GLY A 138 -7.97 -8.87 5.56
N MET A 139 -8.23 -8.46 4.32
CA MET A 139 -9.51 -8.67 3.66
C MET A 139 -9.55 -10.09 3.09
N ASP A 140 -10.68 -10.80 3.25
CA ASP A 140 -10.86 -12.13 2.67
C ASP A 140 -10.93 -12.09 1.13
N ASP A 141 -10.61 -13.23 0.53
CA ASP A 141 -10.49 -13.38 -0.93
C ASP A 141 -11.79 -13.11 -1.66
N ASP A 142 -12.92 -13.55 -1.10
CA ASP A 142 -14.24 -13.32 -1.68
C ASP A 142 -14.57 -11.83 -1.73
N SER A 143 -14.25 -11.09 -0.67
CA SER A 143 -14.53 -9.67 -0.58
C SER A 143 -13.66 -8.83 -1.51
N TYR A 144 -12.33 -9.00 -1.50
CA TYR A 144 -11.48 -8.13 -2.31
C TYR A 144 -11.58 -8.45 -3.81
N LYS A 145 -12.00 -9.66 -4.20
CA LYS A 145 -12.26 -10.02 -5.62
C LYS A 145 -13.39 -9.20 -6.24
N LEU A 146 -14.28 -8.67 -5.41
CA LEU A 146 -15.35 -7.77 -5.86
C LEU A 146 -14.82 -6.36 -6.16
N LEU A 147 -13.65 -5.97 -5.68
CA LEU A 147 -13.12 -4.63 -5.86
C LEU A 147 -12.34 -4.52 -7.19
N CYS A 148 -12.55 -3.41 -7.89
CA CYS A 148 -11.80 -3.10 -9.11
C CYS A 148 -11.56 -1.60 -9.24
N ILE A 149 -10.52 -1.21 -9.98
CA ILE A 149 -10.24 0.18 -10.34
C ILE A 149 -10.55 0.37 -11.82
N THR A 150 -11.41 1.33 -12.12
CA THR A 150 -11.72 1.79 -13.47
C THR A 150 -11.01 3.13 -13.73
N ASN A 151 -11.31 3.78 -14.86
CA ASN A 151 -10.84 5.15 -15.12
C ASN A 151 -11.46 6.19 -14.18
N ASP A 152 -12.62 5.88 -13.59
CA ASP A 152 -13.40 6.78 -12.76
C ASP A 152 -13.18 6.57 -11.26
N GLY A 153 -12.34 5.59 -10.89
CA GLY A 153 -11.93 5.32 -9.52
C GLY A 153 -12.21 3.89 -9.06
N LEU A 154 -12.34 3.71 -7.75
CA LEU A 154 -12.60 2.41 -7.13
C LEU A 154 -14.09 2.03 -7.23
N CYS A 155 -14.36 0.82 -7.68
CA CYS A 155 -15.68 0.25 -7.83
C CYS A 155 -15.81 -1.10 -7.11
N ILE A 156 -17.06 -1.48 -6.81
CA ILE A 156 -17.48 -2.84 -6.49
C ILE A 156 -18.15 -3.42 -7.74
N ASN A 157 -17.65 -4.56 -8.21
CA ASN A 157 -18.29 -5.36 -9.24
C ASN A 157 -19.53 -6.04 -8.64
N THR A 158 -20.70 -5.53 -9.01
CA THR A 158 -21.98 -6.06 -8.57
C THR A 158 -22.56 -7.03 -9.60
N THR A 159 -23.31 -8.00 -9.11
CA THR A 159 -24.04 -8.96 -9.96
C THR A 159 -25.14 -8.31 -10.80
N GLN A 160 -25.75 -7.22 -10.31
CA GLN A 160 -26.94 -6.61 -10.92
C GLN A 160 -26.63 -5.37 -11.77
N HIS A 161 -25.60 -4.60 -11.43
CA HIS A 161 -25.34 -3.28 -12.01
C HIS A 161 -23.93 -3.15 -12.60
N GLY A 162 -23.15 -4.24 -12.64
CA GLY A 162 -21.75 -4.18 -13.03
C GLY A 162 -20.91 -3.39 -12.03
N ALA A 163 -19.90 -2.66 -12.49
CA ALA A 163 -19.01 -1.89 -11.63
C ALA A 163 -19.71 -0.63 -11.08
N VAL A 164 -19.95 -0.59 -9.77
CA VAL A 164 -20.56 0.54 -9.07
C VAL A 164 -19.51 1.29 -8.25
N SER A 165 -19.44 2.61 -8.40
CA SER A 165 -18.47 3.46 -7.68
C SER A 165 -18.64 3.38 -6.16
N VAL A 166 -17.53 3.12 -5.46
CA VAL A 166 -17.49 3.09 -3.98
C VAL A 166 -17.79 4.47 -3.40
N LEU A 167 -17.34 5.54 -4.04
CA LEU A 167 -17.66 6.90 -3.59
C LEU A 167 -19.17 7.19 -3.69
N SER A 168 -19.82 6.77 -4.77
CA SER A 168 -21.28 6.92 -4.91
C SER A 168 -22.04 6.11 -3.87
N LEU A 169 -21.58 4.89 -3.56
CA LEU A 169 -22.14 4.06 -2.48
C LEU A 169 -21.95 4.73 -1.11
N LEU A 170 -20.80 5.36 -0.88
CA LEU A 170 -20.50 6.11 0.33
C LEU A 170 -21.45 7.28 0.52
N GLU A 171 -21.70 8.06 -0.53
CA GLU A 171 -22.68 9.15 -0.52
C GLU A 171 -24.09 8.63 -0.19
N LYS A 172 -24.55 7.58 -0.86
CA LYS A 172 -25.86 6.95 -0.62
C LYS A 172 -26.00 6.40 0.79
N PHE A 173 -24.93 5.81 1.33
CA PHE A 173 -24.86 5.26 2.69
C PHE A 173 -25.03 6.37 3.72
N TYR A 174 -24.25 7.46 3.60
CA TYR A 174 -24.25 8.52 4.60
C TYR A 174 -25.48 9.44 4.53
N ALA A 175 -26.13 9.57 3.38
CA ALA A 175 -27.41 10.28 3.24
C ALA A 175 -28.50 9.72 4.18
N GLN A 176 -28.38 8.47 4.62
CA GLN A 176 -29.34 7.86 5.56
C GLN A 176 -29.29 8.44 6.98
N PHE A 177 -28.30 9.30 7.28
CA PHE A 177 -28.03 9.79 8.62
C PHE A 177 -28.10 11.32 8.76
N GLU A 178 -28.55 12.05 7.74
CA GLU A 178 -28.55 13.53 7.73
C GLU A 178 -29.31 14.18 8.89
N ASN A 179 -30.30 13.50 9.47
CA ASN A 179 -31.13 14.00 10.57
C ASN A 179 -30.76 13.43 11.95
N LYS A 180 -29.52 12.95 12.14
CA LYS A 180 -29.09 12.33 13.41
C LYS A 180 -28.41 13.33 14.35
N LYS A 181 -28.55 13.09 15.67
CA LYS A 181 -27.94 13.93 16.71
C LYS A 181 -26.41 13.94 16.68
N ASN A 182 -25.77 12.93 16.08
CA ASN A 182 -24.32 12.80 15.95
C ASN A 182 -23.83 13.12 14.53
N LEU A 183 -24.50 14.06 13.84
CA LEU A 183 -24.24 14.37 12.43
C LEU A 183 -22.78 14.77 12.16
N GLU A 184 -22.16 15.55 13.03
CA GLU A 184 -20.77 16.00 12.84
C GLU A 184 -19.75 14.87 13.01
N ASP A 185 -19.99 13.94 13.92
CA ASP A 185 -19.18 12.71 14.05
C ASP A 185 -19.30 11.89 12.75
N ILE A 186 -20.51 11.72 12.23
CA ILE A 186 -20.80 10.98 10.99
C ILE A 186 -20.12 11.65 9.78
N LYS A 187 -20.21 12.97 9.67
CA LYS A 187 -19.51 13.75 8.63
C LYS A 187 -18.00 13.57 8.73
N SER A 188 -17.43 13.49 9.94
CA SER A 188 -16.00 13.29 10.14
C SER A 188 -15.54 11.91 9.69
N ILE A 189 -16.32 10.85 9.94
CA ILE A 189 -16.03 9.50 9.43
C ILE A 189 -16.13 9.46 7.90
N LYS A 190 -17.23 10.00 7.33
CA LYS A 190 -17.42 10.10 5.88
C LYS A 190 -16.26 10.84 5.23
N HIS A 191 -15.89 12.02 5.76
CA HIS A 191 -14.81 12.84 5.22
C HIS A 191 -13.49 12.08 5.19
N TYR A 192 -13.16 11.35 6.25
CA TYR A 192 -11.96 10.51 6.27
C TYR A 192 -12.00 9.46 5.16
N GLN A 193 -13.06 8.64 5.13
CA GLN A 193 -13.21 7.55 4.15
C GLN A 193 -13.17 8.07 2.71
N SER A 194 -13.91 9.13 2.38
CA SER A 194 -13.88 9.78 1.07
C SER A 194 -12.48 10.31 0.75
N SER A 195 -11.78 10.91 1.72
CA SER A 195 -10.45 11.48 1.51
C SER A 195 -9.40 10.39 1.23
N VAL A 196 -9.48 9.24 1.91
CA VAL A 196 -8.58 8.11 1.63
C VAL A 196 -8.86 7.52 0.25
N LEU A 197 -10.13 7.33 -0.11
CA LEU A 197 -10.52 6.83 -1.44
C LEU A 197 -10.06 7.77 -2.54
N ASN A 198 -10.24 9.09 -2.36
CA ASN A 198 -9.79 10.09 -3.32
C ASN A 198 -8.27 10.13 -3.45
N PHE A 199 -7.56 10.06 -2.32
CA PHE A 199 -6.10 10.01 -2.31
C PHE A 199 -5.56 8.83 -3.12
N LEU A 200 -6.13 7.63 -2.96
CA LEU A 200 -5.65 6.41 -3.61
C LEU A 200 -6.11 6.27 -5.07
N PHE A 201 -7.35 6.66 -5.39
CA PHE A 201 -8.02 6.18 -6.61
C PHE A 201 -8.60 7.27 -7.50
N THR A 202 -8.73 8.51 -7.02
CA THR A 202 -9.30 9.61 -7.80
C THR A 202 -8.19 10.43 -8.42
N HIS A 203 -8.37 10.79 -9.70
CA HIS A 203 -7.46 11.67 -10.41
C HIS A 203 -7.38 13.04 -9.73
N ASP A 204 -6.17 13.56 -9.56
CA ASP A 204 -5.92 14.93 -9.14
C ASP A 204 -4.62 15.47 -9.73
N ASP A 205 -4.41 16.78 -9.59
CA ASP A 205 -3.20 17.47 -10.07
C ASP A 205 -2.06 17.44 -9.04
N SER A 206 -2.17 16.61 -7.99
CA SER A 206 -1.19 16.59 -6.90
C SER A 206 0.02 15.74 -7.26
N ASN A 207 1.19 16.20 -6.82
CA ASN A 207 2.42 15.42 -6.91
C ASN A 207 2.72 14.73 -5.57
N TYR A 208 2.65 13.40 -5.57
CA TYR A 208 2.85 12.57 -4.39
C TYR A 208 4.25 11.94 -4.30
N HIS A 209 5.27 12.55 -4.92
CA HIS A 209 6.63 12.03 -4.81
C HIS A 209 7.15 11.98 -3.36
N LEU A 210 7.94 10.95 -3.08
CA LEU A 210 8.75 10.89 -1.87
C LEU A 210 9.99 11.77 -2.07
N PHE A 211 10.26 12.65 -1.10
CA PHE A 211 11.41 13.55 -1.11
C PHE A 211 12.42 13.13 -0.05
N PHE A 212 12.98 11.92 -0.19
CA PHE A 212 14.08 11.48 0.66
C PHE A 212 15.43 11.88 0.06
N ASN A 213 16.42 12.06 0.94
CA ASN A 213 17.79 12.35 0.54
C ASN A 213 18.48 11.08 0.02
N ASP A 214 18.00 10.58 -1.11
CA ASP A 214 18.50 9.41 -1.82
C ASP A 214 18.55 9.71 -3.32
N ALA A 215 19.72 9.52 -3.94
CA ALA A 215 19.93 9.81 -5.36
C ALA A 215 19.04 8.96 -6.29
N ASN A 216 18.58 7.81 -5.82
CA ASN A 216 17.69 6.88 -6.51
C ASN A 216 16.23 7.00 -6.07
N CYS A 217 15.85 7.97 -5.22
CA CYS A 217 14.47 8.13 -4.72
C CYS A 217 13.44 8.18 -5.85
N TYR A 218 13.76 8.84 -6.97
CA TYR A 218 12.90 8.93 -8.15
C TYR A 218 12.57 7.56 -8.78
N LEU A 219 13.39 6.53 -8.57
CA LEU A 219 13.17 5.16 -9.07
C LEU A 219 12.15 4.37 -8.25
N SER A 220 11.70 4.90 -7.11
CA SER A 220 10.55 4.34 -6.41
C SER A 220 9.25 4.56 -7.18
N ASP A 221 9.16 5.66 -7.93
CA ASP A 221 8.01 5.97 -8.78
C ASP A 221 7.98 5.05 -10.01
N PRO A 222 6.84 4.41 -10.33
CA PRO A 222 6.76 3.42 -11.39
C PRO A 222 6.98 3.97 -12.79
N GLU A 223 6.50 5.17 -13.10
CA GLU A 223 6.70 5.76 -14.43
C GLU A 223 8.17 6.13 -14.63
N ASN A 224 8.77 6.77 -13.64
CA ASN A 224 10.18 7.11 -13.63
C ASN A 224 11.06 5.86 -13.73
N PHE A 225 10.73 4.80 -13.00
CA PHE A 225 11.44 3.52 -13.06
C PHE A 225 11.39 2.91 -14.47
N ILE A 226 10.20 2.77 -15.05
CA ILE A 226 10.00 2.18 -16.39
C ILE A 226 10.70 3.03 -17.46
N ASN A 227 10.51 4.35 -17.43
CA ASN A 227 11.13 5.27 -18.38
C ASN A 227 12.66 5.22 -18.30
N THR A 228 13.20 5.13 -17.08
CA THR A 228 14.65 5.00 -16.87
C THR A 228 15.17 3.67 -17.37
N TYR A 229 14.46 2.56 -17.13
CA TYR A 229 14.83 1.24 -17.64
C TYR A 229 14.86 1.20 -19.18
N ILE A 230 13.82 1.76 -19.83
CA ILE A 230 13.72 1.83 -21.30
C ILE A 230 14.89 2.66 -21.87
N LYS A 231 15.21 3.78 -21.22
CA LYS A 231 16.30 4.67 -21.66
C LYS A 231 17.69 4.06 -21.40
N SER A 232 17.90 3.44 -20.24
CA SER A 232 19.19 2.89 -19.82
C SER A 232 19.02 1.83 -18.73
N LYS A 233 19.09 0.56 -19.14
CA LYS A 233 19.15 -0.58 -18.20
C LYS A 233 20.31 -0.45 -17.20
N LYS A 234 21.46 0.08 -17.65
CA LYS A 234 22.65 0.26 -16.81
C LYS A 234 22.36 1.13 -15.59
N THR A 235 21.48 2.13 -15.73
CA THR A 235 21.10 3.00 -14.61
C THR A 235 20.33 2.23 -13.55
N ILE A 236 19.38 1.37 -13.97
CA ILE A 236 18.63 0.49 -13.05
C ILE A 236 19.56 -0.53 -12.41
N TYR A 237 20.47 -1.15 -13.17
CA TYR A 237 21.41 -2.14 -12.62
C TYR A 237 22.35 -1.53 -11.58
N LYS A 238 22.82 -0.30 -11.83
CA LYS A 238 23.61 0.46 -10.85
C LYS A 238 22.79 0.77 -9.58
N ALA A 239 21.54 1.18 -9.74
CA ALA A 239 20.65 1.43 -8.59
C ALA A 239 20.40 0.13 -7.79
N LEU A 240 20.21 -1.00 -8.46
CA LEU A 240 20.07 -2.33 -7.81
C LEU A 240 21.34 -2.75 -7.07
N GLU A 241 22.52 -2.47 -7.62
CA GLU A 241 23.78 -2.68 -6.90
C GLU A 241 23.86 -1.81 -5.64
N GLN A 242 23.51 -0.53 -5.76
CA GLN A 242 23.50 0.41 -4.64
C GLN A 242 22.47 0.05 -3.55
N CYS A 243 21.41 -0.70 -3.89
CA CYS A 243 20.44 -1.19 -2.91
C CYS A 243 21.08 -2.07 -1.82
N PHE A 244 22.27 -2.63 -2.05
CA PHE A 244 22.98 -3.50 -1.10
C PHE A 244 24.21 -2.82 -0.47
N ASP A 245 24.31 -1.48 -0.54
CA ASP A 245 25.29 -0.73 0.24
C ASP A 245 24.96 -0.87 1.75
N LYS A 246 25.96 -1.25 2.54
CA LYS A 246 25.84 -1.45 4.00
C LYS A 246 25.67 -0.15 4.79
N TYR A 247 25.93 1.01 4.21
CA TYR A 247 25.89 2.31 4.90
C TYR A 247 24.61 3.12 4.62
N GLN A 248 23.50 2.45 4.28
CA GLN A 248 22.23 3.10 4.01
C GLN A 248 21.50 3.53 5.29
N SER A 249 20.87 4.70 5.25
CA SER A 249 19.87 5.08 6.25
C SER A 249 18.61 4.21 6.12
N THR A 250 17.77 4.13 7.16
CA THR A 250 16.49 3.39 7.11
C THR A 250 15.56 3.90 6.00
N LYS A 251 15.58 5.21 5.71
CA LYS A 251 14.81 5.79 4.60
C LYS A 251 15.35 5.35 3.23
N ASN A 252 16.67 5.31 3.08
CA ASN A 252 17.31 4.84 1.85
C ASN A 252 17.05 3.33 1.66
N LEU A 253 17.06 2.54 2.74
CA LEU A 253 16.67 1.13 2.70
C LEU A 253 15.22 0.94 2.24
N LEU A 254 14.28 1.79 2.66
CA LEU A 254 12.91 1.76 2.15
C LEU A 254 12.85 2.06 0.64
N ILE A 255 13.63 3.03 0.16
CA ILE A 255 13.74 3.31 -1.29
C ILE A 255 14.34 2.11 -2.03
N SER A 256 15.41 1.51 -1.52
CA SER A 256 16.03 0.30 -2.08
C SER A 256 15.04 -0.87 -2.16
N ASN A 257 14.18 -1.02 -1.15
CA ASN A 257 13.07 -1.97 -1.18
C ASN A 257 12.11 -1.67 -2.34
N PHE A 258 11.68 -0.42 -2.50
CA PHE A 258 10.76 -0.03 -3.57
C PHE A 258 11.38 -0.22 -4.96
N ILE A 259 12.67 0.08 -5.13
CA ILE A 259 13.40 -0.17 -6.38
C ILE A 259 13.45 -1.67 -6.71
N LEU A 260 13.79 -2.51 -5.73
CA LEU A 260 13.84 -3.96 -5.91
C LEU A 260 12.46 -4.52 -6.28
N MET A 261 11.40 -4.05 -5.60
CA MET A 261 10.03 -4.45 -5.87
C MET A 261 9.56 -3.98 -7.26
N ASN A 262 9.92 -2.76 -7.68
CA ASN A 262 9.68 -2.28 -9.03
C ASN A 262 10.40 -3.16 -10.07
N TYR A 263 11.67 -3.53 -9.84
CA TYR A 263 12.40 -4.42 -10.73
C TYR A 263 11.73 -5.80 -10.85
N SER A 264 11.35 -6.40 -9.73
CA SER A 264 10.63 -7.67 -9.69
C SER A 264 9.31 -7.61 -10.48
N TYR A 265 8.50 -6.58 -10.23
CA TYR A 265 7.17 -6.47 -10.83
C TYR A 265 7.19 -6.05 -12.30
N TYR A 266 7.92 -4.98 -12.65
CA TYR A 266 7.88 -4.39 -13.98
C TYR A 266 8.82 -5.08 -14.98
N ILE A 267 9.91 -5.71 -14.51
CA ILE A 267 10.91 -6.34 -15.38
C ILE A 267 10.88 -7.86 -15.25
N VAL A 268 11.22 -8.40 -14.08
CA VAL A 268 11.48 -9.84 -13.90
C VAL A 268 10.24 -10.67 -14.15
N ARG A 269 9.08 -10.24 -13.65
CA ARG A 269 7.78 -10.92 -13.83
C ARG A 269 7.45 -11.22 -15.29
N GLY A 270 7.75 -10.28 -16.20
CA GLY A 270 7.47 -10.41 -17.64
C GLY A 270 8.67 -10.84 -18.49
N ASN A 271 9.89 -10.71 -17.96
CA ASN A 271 11.12 -10.97 -18.69
C ASN A 271 12.23 -11.49 -17.76
N LEU A 272 12.13 -12.76 -17.37
CA LEU A 272 13.13 -13.43 -16.54
C LEU A 272 14.54 -13.41 -17.14
N ALA A 273 14.65 -13.39 -18.48
CA ALA A 273 15.96 -13.35 -19.15
C ALA A 273 16.75 -12.06 -18.85
N ASP A 274 16.10 -11.00 -18.35
CA ASP A 274 16.81 -9.80 -17.90
C ASP A 274 17.77 -10.09 -16.74
N LEU A 275 17.49 -11.09 -15.89
CA LEU A 275 18.40 -11.51 -14.82
C LEU A 275 19.76 -11.99 -15.36
N LYS A 276 19.79 -12.65 -16.53
CA LYS A 276 21.05 -13.04 -17.19
C LYS A 276 21.83 -11.83 -17.68
N THR A 277 21.13 -10.76 -18.04
CA THR A 277 21.75 -9.49 -18.42
C THR A 277 22.32 -8.83 -17.19
N LEU A 278 21.54 -8.67 -16.12
CA LEU A 278 21.98 -8.14 -14.83
C LEU A 278 23.25 -8.85 -14.33
N LYS A 279 23.29 -10.20 -14.34
CA LYS A 279 24.45 -11.01 -13.94
C LYS A 279 25.77 -10.61 -14.64
N LYS A 280 25.70 -10.10 -15.87
CA LYS A 280 26.88 -9.67 -16.64
C LYS A 280 27.35 -8.25 -16.28
N TYR A 281 26.50 -7.46 -15.62
CA TYR A 281 26.73 -6.04 -15.33
C TYR A 281 27.20 -5.76 -13.91
N ILE A 282 26.96 -6.67 -12.97
CA ILE A 282 27.30 -6.50 -11.56
C ILE A 282 28.17 -7.66 -11.06
N SER A 283 28.82 -7.49 -9.91
CA SER A 283 29.64 -8.56 -9.32
C SER A 283 28.80 -9.77 -8.94
N SER A 284 29.41 -10.97 -8.96
CA SER A 284 28.73 -12.23 -8.60
C SER A 284 28.17 -12.20 -7.18
N GLU A 285 28.88 -11.54 -6.25
CA GLU A 285 28.44 -11.38 -4.86
C GLU A 285 27.16 -10.54 -4.76
N VAL A 286 27.14 -9.37 -5.38
CA VAL A 286 25.97 -8.47 -5.37
C VAL A 286 24.81 -9.11 -6.12
N PHE A 287 25.08 -9.80 -7.24
CA PHE A 287 24.06 -10.55 -7.96
C PHE A 287 23.40 -11.61 -7.06
N GLY A 288 24.21 -12.37 -6.31
CA GLY A 288 23.68 -13.34 -5.35
C GLY A 288 22.76 -12.70 -4.32
N LYS A 289 23.15 -11.55 -3.75
CA LYS A 289 22.32 -10.78 -2.81
C LYS A 289 20.99 -10.32 -3.43
N ILE A 290 21.01 -9.81 -4.66
CA ILE A 290 19.79 -9.41 -5.39
C ILE A 290 18.86 -10.60 -5.59
N ILE A 291 19.37 -11.73 -6.09
CA ILE A 291 18.55 -12.92 -6.33
C ILE A 291 17.95 -13.43 -5.01
N SER A 292 18.75 -13.56 -3.96
CA SER A 292 18.24 -13.98 -2.65
C SER A 292 17.16 -13.02 -2.13
N ALA A 293 17.32 -11.71 -2.31
CA ALA A 293 16.33 -10.72 -1.89
C ALA A 293 15.03 -10.75 -2.71
N ILE A 294 15.10 -11.06 -4.00
CA ILE A 294 13.93 -11.27 -4.88
C ILE A 294 13.17 -12.54 -4.45
N LEU A 295 13.90 -13.64 -4.24
CA LEU A 295 13.34 -14.93 -3.84
C LEU A 295 12.73 -14.88 -2.44
N TYR A 296 13.46 -14.33 -1.46
CA TYR A 296 12.99 -14.19 -0.08
C TYR A 296 11.68 -13.41 0.00
N ARG A 297 11.56 -12.29 -0.73
CA ARG A 297 10.31 -11.51 -0.75
C ARG A 297 9.16 -12.24 -1.41
N GLY A 298 9.43 -13.20 -2.30
CA GLY A 298 8.42 -13.85 -3.13
C GLY A 298 7.58 -12.85 -3.96
N PHE A 299 8.08 -11.62 -4.16
CA PHE A 299 7.28 -10.52 -4.70
C PHE A 299 7.11 -10.68 -6.20
N PHE A 300 6.05 -11.40 -6.58
CA PHE A 300 5.59 -11.56 -7.96
C PHE A 300 6.55 -12.31 -8.87
N VAL A 301 7.41 -13.11 -8.25
CA VAL A 301 8.42 -13.90 -8.91
C VAL A 301 8.34 -15.33 -8.37
N ASP A 302 8.28 -16.28 -9.30
CA ASP A 302 8.22 -17.71 -9.01
C ASP A 302 9.64 -18.22 -8.83
N GLU A 303 9.93 -18.76 -7.64
CA GLU A 303 11.27 -19.22 -7.25
C GLU A 303 11.82 -20.24 -8.25
N GLU A 304 11.03 -21.26 -8.59
CA GLU A 304 11.46 -22.30 -9.52
C GLU A 304 11.79 -21.73 -10.90
N LYS A 305 10.98 -20.77 -11.38
CA LYS A 305 11.22 -20.13 -12.68
C LYS A 305 12.47 -19.25 -12.66
N VAL A 306 12.76 -18.56 -11.56
CA VAL A 306 14.01 -17.79 -11.42
C VAL A 306 15.21 -18.71 -11.40
N LEU A 307 15.20 -19.73 -10.55
CA LEU A 307 16.32 -20.65 -10.39
C LEU A 307 16.66 -21.37 -11.70
N LYS A 308 15.65 -21.76 -12.49
CA LYS A 308 15.84 -22.28 -13.87
C LYS A 308 16.62 -21.33 -14.80
N VAL A 309 16.55 -20.01 -14.55
CA VAL A 309 17.19 -19.00 -15.39
C VAL A 309 18.57 -18.61 -14.89
N VAL A 310 18.76 -18.52 -13.56
CA VAL A 310 20.00 -18.01 -12.95
C VAL A 310 20.94 -19.10 -12.44
N GLY A 311 20.41 -20.31 -12.17
CA GLY A 311 21.12 -21.45 -11.61
C GLY A 311 20.66 -21.80 -10.18
N ASP A 312 20.68 -23.09 -9.83
CA ASP A 312 20.25 -23.59 -8.51
C ASP A 312 21.24 -23.24 -7.38
N GLU A 313 22.46 -22.82 -7.72
CA GLU A 313 23.47 -22.39 -6.75
C GLU A 313 23.03 -21.19 -5.89
N TYR A 314 21.99 -20.45 -6.34
CA TYR A 314 21.42 -19.33 -5.60
C TYR A 314 20.30 -19.72 -4.62
N LYS A 315 19.93 -21.01 -4.56
CA LYS A 315 18.89 -21.54 -3.66
C LYS A 315 19.35 -21.66 -2.21
N SER A 316 20.62 -22.01 -1.99
CA SER A 316 21.20 -22.32 -0.67
C SER A 316 21.50 -21.10 0.21
N GLY A 317 21.16 -19.88 -0.23
CA GLY A 317 21.47 -18.62 0.45
C GLY A 317 20.31 -17.98 1.22
N LEU A 318 19.13 -18.61 1.29
CA LEU A 318 17.91 -18.03 1.89
C LEU A 318 17.97 -17.90 3.42
N GLU A 319 18.91 -18.60 4.08
CA GLU A 319 19.02 -18.65 5.56
C GLU A 319 19.99 -17.62 6.16
N SER A 320 20.86 -16.96 5.37
CA SER A 320 21.78 -15.95 5.91
C SER A 320 21.12 -14.56 5.97
N GLU A 321 21.14 -13.90 7.14
CA GLU A 321 20.56 -12.56 7.34
C GLU A 321 21.11 -11.51 6.36
N ASP A 322 22.38 -11.62 5.97
CA ASP A 322 23.09 -10.70 5.04
C ASP A 322 22.53 -10.68 3.59
N ARG A 323 21.57 -11.57 3.26
CA ARG A 323 21.04 -11.74 1.89
C ARG A 323 19.55 -11.46 1.75
N LYS A 324 18.86 -11.19 2.86
CA LYS A 324 17.55 -10.53 2.86
C LYS A 324 17.88 -9.05 2.77
N LEU A 325 17.59 -8.37 1.65
CA LEU A 325 17.71 -6.90 1.62
C LEU A 325 16.95 -6.38 2.84
N PHE A 326 17.69 -5.87 3.81
CA PHE A 326 17.46 -6.04 5.25
C PHE A 326 16.00 -5.98 5.72
N ASN A 327 15.63 -6.92 6.61
CA ASN A 327 14.55 -6.68 7.56
C ASN A 327 14.86 -5.33 8.22
N LEU A 328 14.01 -4.32 8.04
CA LEU A 328 14.16 -2.95 8.56
C LEU A 328 14.14 -2.88 10.11
N ILE A 329 14.40 -4.00 10.78
CA ILE A 329 14.17 -4.26 12.20
C ILE A 329 15.47 -4.60 12.96
N TYR A 330 16.50 -5.20 12.33
CA TYR A 330 17.63 -5.77 13.08
C TYR A 330 18.95 -4.99 13.01
N SER A 331 18.94 -3.74 12.57
CA SER A 331 20.14 -2.87 12.63
C SER A 331 20.12 -1.86 13.79
N ILE A 332 19.41 -2.16 14.89
CA ILE A 332 19.53 -1.39 16.15
C ILE A 332 20.58 -2.06 17.05
#